data_AF-A0AAU3SML3-F1
#
_entry.id   AF-A0AAU3SML3-F1
#
_cell.length_a   1.000
_cell.length_b   1.000
_cell.length_c   1.000
_cell.angle_alpha   90.00
_cell.angle_beta   90.00
_cell.angle_gamma   90.00
#
_symmetry.space_group_name_H-M   'P 1'
#
loop_
_entity.id
_entity.type
_entity.pdbx_description
1 polymer ?
#
loop_
_entity_poly.entity_id
_entity_poly.type
_entity_poly.pdbx_seq_one_letter_code
_entity_poly.pdbx_strand_id
1 'polypeptide(L)'
;MGYQRAANRSSCLHNHPYPENIGRDRRGWAYCIACRREWERNRAPRPRNYVPVEPDPAAIERAVAGDPPARLTPRERKAAVLALTKRNVAAWRIAEQIGCSKRTVHRIRSQYAAAA
;
A
#
# COMPACT_ATOMS: atom_id res chain seq x y z
N MET A 1 17.91 50.81 -7.34
CA MET A 1 17.21 49.89 -8.27
C MET A 1 16.38 48.93 -7.44
N GLY A 2 15.05 49.08 -7.45
CA GLY A 2 14.15 48.29 -6.61
C GLY A 2 13.91 46.89 -7.16
N TYR A 3 14.04 45.87 -6.31
CA TYR A 3 13.67 44.50 -6.62
C TYR A 3 12.18 44.44 -6.98
N GLN A 4 11.85 44.29 -8.26
CA GLN A 4 10.51 43.93 -8.69
C GLN A 4 10.17 42.55 -8.11
N ARG A 5 9.50 42.55 -6.96
CA ARG A 5 8.84 41.36 -6.41
C ARG A 5 7.94 40.79 -7.50
N ALA A 6 7.77 39.47 -7.53
CA ALA A 6 7.01 38.69 -8.51
C ALA A 6 5.51 39.06 -8.69
N ALA A 7 5.07 40.25 -8.25
CA ALA A 7 3.69 40.71 -8.15
C ALA A 7 3.08 41.28 -9.45
N ASN A 8 3.88 41.61 -10.48
CA ASN A 8 3.37 42.22 -11.73
C ASN A 8 3.40 41.32 -12.96
N ARG A 9 3.69 40.03 -12.83
CA ARG A 9 3.65 39.11 -13.98
C ARG A 9 2.23 38.56 -14.14
N SER A 10 1.73 38.54 -15.37
CA SER A 10 0.45 37.90 -15.73
C SER A 10 0.54 36.36 -15.75
N SER A 11 1.73 35.79 -15.60
CA SER A 11 1.97 34.35 -15.60
C SER A 11 3.17 33.96 -14.74
N CYS A 12 3.25 32.67 -14.40
CA CYS A 12 4.42 32.10 -13.73
C CYS A 12 5.60 31.91 -14.71
N LEU A 13 6.77 31.50 -14.20
CA LEU A 13 7.96 31.22 -15.02
C LEU A 13 7.79 30.08 -16.06
N HIS A 14 6.78 29.23 -15.87
CA HIS A 14 6.40 28.17 -16.81
C HIS A 14 5.18 28.56 -17.66
N ASN A 15 4.89 29.87 -17.79
CA ASN A 15 3.81 30.43 -18.61
C ASN A 15 2.38 30.04 -18.21
N HIS A 16 2.15 29.56 -16.98
CA HIS A 16 0.79 29.36 -16.49
C HIS A 16 0.17 30.71 -16.10
N PRO A 17 -1.03 31.05 -16.61
CA PRO A 17 -1.65 32.35 -16.39
C PRO A 17 -2.09 32.54 -14.94
N TYR A 18 -2.00 33.79 -14.49
CA TYR A 18 -2.57 34.29 -13.24
C TYR A 18 -3.81 35.15 -13.57
N PRO A 19 -4.87 35.10 -12.75
CA PRO A 19 -4.92 34.55 -11.39
C PRO A 19 -5.24 33.05 -11.29
N GLU A 20 -5.54 32.35 -12.38
CA GLU A 20 -6.07 30.98 -12.36
C GLU A 20 -5.14 30.00 -11.66
N ASN A 21 -3.83 30.23 -11.76
CA ASN A 21 -2.80 29.36 -11.19
C ASN A 21 -2.14 29.94 -9.95
N ILE A 22 -2.69 30.96 -9.29
CA ILE A 22 -2.11 31.52 -8.06
C ILE A 22 -2.61 30.78 -6.81
N GLY A 23 -1.68 30.15 -6.09
CA GLY A 23 -1.91 29.56 -4.77
C GLY A 23 -1.13 30.30 -3.70
N ARG A 24 -1.54 30.18 -2.42
CA ARG A 24 -0.79 30.72 -1.27
C ARG A 24 -0.48 29.60 -0.29
N ASP A 25 0.73 29.60 0.26
CA ASP A 25 1.11 28.65 1.30
C ASP A 25 0.63 29.12 2.70
N ARG A 26 0.90 28.31 3.73
CA ARG A 26 0.54 28.65 5.13
C ARG A 26 1.28 29.88 5.68
N ARG A 27 2.34 30.32 5.01
CA ARG A 27 3.16 31.49 5.37
C ARG A 27 2.80 32.72 4.53
N GLY A 28 1.80 32.61 3.65
CA GLY A 28 1.34 33.69 2.78
C GLY A 28 2.11 33.87 1.48
N TRP A 29 3.08 33.01 1.16
CA TRP A 29 3.85 33.09 -0.09
C TRP A 29 3.02 32.59 -1.28
N ALA A 30 3.03 33.34 -2.37
CA ALA A 30 2.39 32.96 -3.62
C ALA A 30 3.21 31.89 -4.37
N TYR A 31 2.54 30.90 -4.95
CA TYR A 31 3.14 29.88 -5.81
C TYR A 31 2.21 29.53 -6.98
N CYS A 32 2.77 28.93 -8.03
CA CYS A 32 1.98 28.44 -9.16
C CYS A 32 1.36 27.05 -8.87
N ILE A 33 0.03 26.94 -8.91
CA ILE A 33 -0.69 25.68 -8.66
C ILE A 33 -0.34 24.62 -9.70
N ALA A 34 -0.32 24.97 -10.99
CA ALA A 34 -0.01 24.04 -12.07
C ALA A 34 1.41 23.46 -11.94
N CYS A 35 2.41 24.32 -11.67
CA CYS A 35 3.79 23.87 -11.44
C CYS A 35 3.91 22.96 -10.23
N ARG A 36 3.18 23.25 -9.14
CA ARG A 36 3.18 22.40 -7.95
C ARG A 36 2.57 21.03 -8.24
N ARG A 37 1.46 20.97 -8.97
CA ARG A 37 0.82 19.71 -9.38
C ARG A 37 1.73 18.90 -10.31
N GLU A 38 2.40 19.55 -11.24
CA GLU A 38 3.38 18.90 -12.11
C GLU A 38 4.55 18.35 -11.31
N TRP A 39 5.11 19.14 -10.38
CA TRP A 39 6.13 18.65 -9.47
C TRP A 39 5.64 17.49 -8.61
N GLU A 40 4.43 17.54 -8.05
CA GLU A 40 3.86 16.44 -7.25
C GLU A 40 3.62 15.17 -8.09
N ARG A 41 3.22 15.30 -9.36
CA ARG A 41 3.09 14.18 -10.31
C ARG A 41 4.44 13.58 -10.67
N ASN A 42 5.45 14.42 -10.91
CA ASN A 42 6.78 14.01 -11.36
C ASN A 42 7.73 13.69 -10.21
N ARG A 43 7.36 14.02 -8.97
CA ARG A 43 8.08 13.62 -7.77
C ARG A 43 7.91 12.11 -7.66
N ALA A 44 8.86 11.38 -8.22
CA ALA A 44 8.94 9.94 -8.11
C ALA A 44 8.65 9.58 -6.63
N PRO A 45 7.66 8.71 -6.36
CA PRO A 45 7.50 8.14 -5.03
C PRO A 45 8.88 7.67 -4.61
N ARG A 46 9.36 8.04 -3.42
CA ARG A 46 10.62 7.48 -2.90
C ARG A 46 10.55 5.97 -3.13
N PRO A 47 11.48 5.36 -3.90
CA PRO A 47 11.41 3.95 -4.20
C PRO A 47 11.44 3.21 -2.86
N ARG A 48 10.28 2.75 -2.41
CA ARG A 48 10.18 1.87 -1.26
C ARG A 48 10.53 0.50 -1.81
N ASN A 49 11.77 0.09 -1.63
CA ASN A 49 12.15 -1.29 -1.87
C ASN A 49 11.38 -2.14 -0.86
N TYR A 50 10.31 -2.79 -1.34
CA TYR A 50 9.59 -3.75 -0.52
C TYR A 50 10.53 -4.92 -0.27
N VAL A 51 11.06 -5.00 0.95
CA VAL A 51 11.79 -6.18 1.42
C VAL A 51 10.75 -7.12 2.01
N PRO A 52 10.49 -8.26 1.36
CA PRO A 52 9.47 -9.15 1.85
C PRO A 52 9.97 -9.90 3.08
N VAL A 53 9.33 -9.68 4.24
CA VAL A 53 9.67 -10.42 5.47
C VAL A 53 9.39 -11.91 5.25
N GLU A 54 10.36 -12.74 5.62
CA GLU A 54 10.22 -14.19 5.56
C GLU A 54 9.17 -14.65 6.59
N PRO A 55 8.28 -15.60 6.23
CA PRO A 55 7.30 -16.13 7.16
C PRO A 55 7.99 -16.85 8.31
N ASP A 56 7.59 -16.57 9.56
CA ASP A 56 8.08 -17.30 10.73
C ASP A 56 7.51 -18.74 10.72
N PRO A 57 8.36 -19.78 10.63
CA PRO A 57 7.92 -21.17 10.64
C PRO A 57 7.15 -21.54 11.93
N ALA A 58 7.58 -21.02 13.09
CA ALA A 58 6.95 -21.33 14.36
C ALA A 58 5.51 -20.79 14.44
N ALA A 59 5.29 -19.58 13.93
CA ALA A 59 3.95 -19.00 13.81
C ALA A 59 3.03 -19.84 12.91
N ILE A 60 3.57 -20.38 11.81
CA ILE A 60 2.82 -21.25 10.89
C ILE A 60 2.46 -22.56 11.57
N GLU A 61 3.42 -23.22 12.21
CA GLU A 61 3.22 -24.49 12.89
C GLU A 61 2.17 -24.38 14.00
N ARG A 62 2.27 -23.34 14.83
CA ARG A 62 1.28 -23.04 15.87
C ARG A 62 -0.13 -22.84 15.30
N ALA A 63 -0.27 -22.08 14.20
CA ALA A 63 -1.55 -21.91 13.53
C ALA A 63 -2.10 -23.24 12.96
N VAL A 64 -1.23 -24.09 12.41
CA VAL A 64 -1.60 -25.42 11.90
C VAL A 64 -1.95 -26.40 13.02
N ALA A 65 -1.41 -26.20 14.23
CA ALA A 65 -1.78 -26.94 15.44
C ALA A 65 -3.08 -26.45 16.09
N GLY A 66 -3.59 -25.29 15.68
CA GLY A 66 -4.84 -24.71 16.19
C GLY A 66 -4.67 -23.71 17.33
N ASP A 67 -3.44 -23.26 17.57
CA ASP A 67 -3.10 -22.17 18.48
C ASP A 67 -2.46 -21.01 17.69
N PRO A 68 -3.21 -20.31 16.81
CA PRO A 68 -2.63 -19.26 15.99
C PRO A 68 -2.19 -18.07 16.87
N PRO A 69 -1.06 -17.43 16.55
CA PRO A 69 -0.69 -16.19 17.21
C PRO A 69 -1.73 -15.10 16.93
N ALA A 70 -1.83 -14.12 17.84
CA ALA A 70 -2.84 -13.04 17.78
C ALA A 70 -2.86 -12.30 16.43
N ARG A 71 -1.72 -12.22 15.74
CA ARG A 71 -1.62 -11.67 14.39
C ARG A 71 -0.72 -12.52 13.52
N LEU A 72 -1.34 -13.24 12.57
CA LEU A 72 -0.63 -13.83 11.43
C LEU A 72 -0.46 -12.80 10.32
N THR A 73 0.74 -12.74 9.77
CA THR A 73 0.98 -11.99 8.53
C THR A 73 0.23 -12.63 7.36
N PRO A 74 -0.04 -11.89 6.27
CA PRO A 74 -0.70 -12.47 5.09
C PRO A 74 0.05 -13.68 4.51
N ARG A 75 1.38 -13.70 4.63
CA ARG A 75 2.24 -14.77 4.14
C ARG A 75 2.15 -16.02 5.02
N GLU A 76 2.27 -15.85 6.34
CA GLU A 76 2.08 -16.96 7.30
C GLU A 76 0.68 -17.56 7.16
N ARG A 77 -0.36 -16.73 7.07
CA ARG A 77 -1.74 -17.19 6.87
C ARG A 77 -1.86 -18.02 5.59
N LYS A 78 -1.26 -17.55 4.49
CA LYS A 78 -1.24 -18.30 3.23
C LYS A 78 -0.58 -19.66 3.43
N ALA A 79 0.58 -19.71 4.07
CA ALA A 79 1.31 -20.96 4.32
C ALA A 79 0.49 -21.93 5.20
N ALA A 80 -0.09 -21.46 6.31
CA ALA A 80 -0.91 -22.28 7.20
C ALA A 80 -2.15 -22.85 6.49
N VAL A 81 -2.86 -22.03 5.69
CA VAL A 81 -4.01 -22.48 4.89
C VAL A 81 -3.61 -23.58 3.91
N LEU A 82 -2.46 -23.45 3.25
CA LEU A 82 -1.98 -24.45 2.30
C LEU A 82 -1.56 -25.75 3.01
N ALA A 83 -0.88 -25.65 4.16
CA ALA A 83 -0.53 -26.80 4.97
C ALA A 83 -1.77 -27.60 5.41
N LEU A 84 -2.82 -26.94 5.89
CA LEU A 84 -4.07 -27.60 6.28
C LEU A 84 -4.88 -28.10 5.08
N THR A 85 -4.80 -27.41 3.94
CA THR A 85 -5.44 -27.86 2.69
C THR A 85 -4.80 -29.16 2.18
N LYS A 86 -3.47 -29.29 2.26
CA LYS A 86 -2.77 -30.55 1.93
C LYS A 86 -3.19 -31.72 2.82
N ARG A 87 -3.68 -31.44 4.04
CA ARG A 87 -4.26 -32.43 4.97
C ARG A 87 -5.76 -32.67 4.74
N ASN A 88 -6.33 -32.20 3.63
CA ASN A 88 -7.75 -32.31 3.27
C ASN A 88 -8.72 -31.72 4.31
N VAL A 89 -8.28 -30.74 5.11
CA VAL A 89 -9.16 -30.07 6.08
C VAL A 89 -10.20 -29.21 5.35
N ALA A 90 -11.45 -29.28 5.80
CA ALA A 90 -12.54 -28.49 5.23
C ALA A 90 -12.33 -26.98 5.43
N ALA A 91 -12.75 -26.16 4.45
CA ALA A 91 -12.46 -24.73 4.45
C ALA A 91 -13.04 -23.97 5.66
N TRP A 92 -14.20 -24.40 6.17
CA TRP A 92 -14.81 -23.82 7.36
C TRP A 92 -13.96 -24.08 8.61
N ARG A 93 -13.39 -25.29 8.73
CA ARG A 93 -12.55 -25.67 9.88
C ARG A 93 -11.21 -24.97 9.84
N ILE A 94 -10.61 -24.82 8.66
CA ILE A 94 -9.40 -23.99 8.46
C ILE A 94 -9.66 -22.54 8.88
N ALA A 95 -10.81 -21.99 8.46
CA ALA A 95 -11.17 -20.60 8.77
C ALA A 95 -11.31 -20.36 10.28
N GLU A 96 -12.00 -21.26 10.98
CA GLU A 96 -12.14 -21.26 12.43
C GLU A 96 -10.77 -21.38 13.12
N GLN A 97 -9.98 -22.39 12.73
CA GLN A 97 -8.70 -22.69 13.35
C GLN A 97 -7.66 -21.57 13.22
N ILE A 98 -7.63 -20.87 12.08
CA ILE A 98 -6.65 -19.79 11.83
C ILE A 98 -7.20 -18.42 12.28
N GLY A 99 -8.50 -18.30 12.57
CA GLY A 99 -9.14 -17.02 12.84
C GLY A 99 -9.27 -16.15 11.59
N CYS A 100 -9.74 -16.71 10.47
CA CYS A 100 -9.96 -15.96 9.23
C CYS A 100 -11.32 -16.29 8.59
N SER A 101 -11.68 -15.60 7.50
CA SER A 101 -12.93 -15.86 6.78
C SER A 101 -12.80 -17.02 5.79
N LYS A 102 -13.90 -17.78 5.59
CA LYS A 102 -14.01 -18.80 4.54
C LYS A 102 -13.61 -18.26 3.16
N ARG A 103 -14.02 -17.02 2.83
CA ARG A 103 -13.63 -16.32 1.59
C ARG A 103 -12.11 -16.23 1.43
N THR A 104 -11.38 -15.99 2.51
CA THR A 104 -9.91 -15.94 2.49
C THR A 104 -9.31 -17.30 2.15
N VAL A 105 -9.83 -18.37 2.74
CA VAL A 105 -9.39 -19.75 2.46
C VAL A 105 -9.62 -20.09 0.98
N HIS A 106 -10.82 -19.84 0.45
CA HIS A 106 -11.13 -20.12 -0.96
C HIS A 106 -10.25 -19.31 -1.92
N ARG A 107 -10.02 -18.02 -1.64
CA ARG A 107 -9.12 -17.17 -2.45
C ARG A 107 -7.69 -17.70 -2.46
N ILE A 108 -7.17 -18.17 -1.32
CA ILE A 108 -5.82 -18.74 -1.26
C ILE A 108 -5.75 -20.04 -2.06
N ARG A 109 -6.77 -20.90 -1.96
CA ARG A 109 -6.85 -22.14 -2.74
C ARG A 109 -6.89 -21.87 -4.24
N SER A 110 -7.71 -20.93 -4.70
CA SER A 110 -7.79 -20.60 -6.12
C SER A 110 -6.48 -20.03 -6.66
N GLN A 111 -5.82 -19.16 -5.89
CA GLN A 111 -4.50 -18.63 -6.24
C GLN A 111 -3.42 -19.71 -6.29
N TYR A 112 -3.49 -20.73 -5.44
CA TYR A 112 -2.53 -21.83 -5.44
C TYR A 112 -2.79 -22.81 -6.58
N ALA A 113 -4.05 -23.14 -6.86
CA ALA A 113 -4.42 -23.99 -7.98
C ALA A 113 -4.07 -23.36 -9.34
N ALA A 114 -4.14 -22.03 -9.47
CA ALA A 114 -3.72 -21.32 -10.68
C ALA A 114 -2.19 -21.23 -10.85
N ALA A 115 -1.42 -21.53 -9.80
CA ALA A 115 0.03 -21.43 -9.79
C ALA A 115 0.73 -22.81 -9.74
N ALA A 116 -0.04 -23.90 -9.71
CA ALA A 116 0.42 -25.28 -9.72
C ALA A 116 0.16 -25.89 -11.10
#